data_AF-A0A3C0EFU5-F1
#
_entry.id   AF-A0A3C0EFU5-F1
#
_cell.length_a   1.000
_cell.length_b   1.000
_cell.length_c   1.000
_cell.angle_alpha   90.00
_cell.angle_beta   90.00
_cell.angle_gamma   90.00
#
_symmetry.space_group_name_H-M   'P 1'
#
loop_
_entity.id
_entity.type
_entity.pdbx_description
1 polymer ?
#
loop_
_entity_poly.entity_id
_entity_poly.type
_entity_poly.pdbx_seq_one_letter_code
_entity_poly.pdbx_strand_id
1 'polypeptide(L)'
;MSISSKSPRRVALVALQIARDRLNDYAHPFFPHKYTQPQLFACLVLKRRFKLDYRGITAILDDWPTLCQTLGLKQVPHYTTLQKAAQRLLTKPITQRLLCRTNQRLDGRRQSRRKVRLAAADSTGMEAEHCSAYFTKRRKQSGKTVIYSHFPKLALMVDTQTHMICSMLTTQGPKVDVQELEPLLDGCVGSVCLHHLLADAG
;
A
#
# COMPACT_ATOMS: atom_id res chain seq x y z
N MET A 1 -12.61 18.09 3.32
CA MET A 1 -13.47 16.88 3.41
C MET A 1 -12.80 15.75 2.64
N SER A 2 -12.73 14.54 3.20
CA SER A 2 -12.15 13.38 2.48
C SER A 2 -12.97 13.10 1.22
N ILE A 3 -12.34 13.20 0.04
CA ILE A 3 -12.91 12.86 -1.28
C ILE A 3 -13.10 11.32 -1.42
N SER A 4 -12.64 10.53 -0.44
CA SER A 4 -12.73 9.07 -0.47
C SER A 4 -14.14 8.55 -0.15
N SER A 5 -14.52 7.45 -0.81
CA SER A 5 -15.82 6.81 -0.63
C SER A 5 -16.00 6.25 0.80
N LYS A 6 -17.14 6.57 1.42
CA LYS A 6 -17.56 5.94 2.69
C LYS A 6 -17.98 4.47 2.51
N SER A 7 -18.44 4.09 1.31
CA SER A 7 -18.89 2.72 1.03
C SER A 7 -17.70 1.76 0.88
N PRO A 8 -17.60 0.69 1.71
CA PRO A 8 -16.54 -0.31 1.60
C PRO A 8 -16.65 -1.10 0.29
N ARG A 9 -17.88 -1.37 -0.18
CA ARG A 9 -18.15 -2.02 -1.46
C ARG A 9 -17.54 -1.25 -2.64
N ARG A 10 -17.74 0.08 -2.68
CA ARG A 10 -17.20 0.93 -3.76
C ARG A 10 -15.67 0.99 -3.71
N VAL A 11 -15.08 1.04 -2.51
CA VAL A 11 -13.62 0.97 -2.33
C VAL A 11 -13.07 -0.36 -2.85
N ALA A 12 -13.71 -1.48 -2.50
CA ALA A 12 -13.27 -2.80 -2.92
C ALA A 12 -13.39 -3.00 -4.44
N LEU A 13 -14.45 -2.49 -5.07
CA LEU A 13 -14.62 -2.52 -6.52
C LEU A 13 -13.55 -1.72 -7.25
N VAL A 14 -13.20 -0.53 -6.76
CA VAL A 14 -12.11 0.28 -7.32
C VAL A 14 -10.77 -0.46 -7.18
N ALA A 15 -10.50 -1.04 -6.01
CA ALA A 15 -9.31 -1.84 -5.78
C ALA A 15 -9.23 -3.05 -6.72
N LEU A 16 -10.34 -3.79 -6.87
CA LEU A 16 -10.44 -4.93 -7.77
C LEU A 16 -10.16 -4.52 -9.22
N GLN A 17 -10.72 -3.40 -9.67
CA GLN A 17 -10.49 -2.91 -11.03
C GLN A 17 -9.05 -2.45 -11.26
N ILE A 18 -8.46 -1.72 -10.32
CA ILE A 18 -7.05 -1.30 -10.40
C ILE A 18 -6.13 -2.52 -10.47
N ALA A 19 -6.45 -3.55 -9.67
CA ALA A 19 -5.69 -4.79 -9.66
C ALA A 19 -5.86 -5.59 -10.95
N ARG A 20 -7.07 -5.69 -11.52
CA ARG A 20 -7.31 -6.33 -12.83
C ARG A 20 -6.52 -5.65 -13.95
N ASP A 21 -6.38 -4.33 -13.90
CA ASP A 21 -5.63 -3.58 -14.90
C ASP A 21 -4.11 -3.84 -14.85
N ARG A 22 -3.56 -4.35 -13.73
CA ARG A 22 -2.10 -4.42 -13.48
C ARG A 22 -1.56 -5.76 -13.03
N LEU A 23 -2.40 -6.67 -12.55
CA LEU A 23 -2.03 -7.99 -12.06
C LEU A 23 -2.60 -9.06 -12.98
N ASN A 24 -1.83 -10.11 -13.20
CA ASN A 24 -2.35 -11.33 -13.82
C ASN A 24 -3.35 -12.00 -12.86
N ASP A 25 -4.39 -12.63 -13.41
CA ASP A 25 -5.38 -13.33 -12.60
C ASP A 25 -4.75 -14.43 -11.75
N TYR A 26 -3.72 -15.11 -12.26
CA TYR A 26 -3.02 -16.18 -11.56
C TYR A 26 -1.51 -15.93 -11.55
N ALA A 27 -0.86 -16.38 -10.46
CA ALA A 27 0.59 -16.19 -10.30
C ALA A 27 1.40 -17.15 -11.19
N HIS A 28 0.86 -18.32 -11.49
CA HIS A 28 1.49 -19.39 -12.29
C HIS A 28 0.39 -20.29 -12.89
N PRO A 29 0.62 -20.98 -14.02
CA PRO A 29 -0.32 -21.95 -14.60
C PRO A 29 -0.92 -22.97 -13.63
N PHE A 30 -0.13 -23.51 -12.69
CA PHE A 30 -0.58 -24.49 -11.68
C PHE A 30 -1.27 -23.87 -10.45
N PHE A 31 -1.60 -22.57 -10.49
CA PHE A 31 -2.26 -21.93 -9.38
C PHE A 31 -3.66 -22.55 -9.17
N PRO A 32 -4.09 -22.80 -7.93
CA PRO A 32 -5.46 -23.26 -7.68
C PRO A 32 -6.44 -22.18 -8.15
N HIS A 33 -7.21 -22.43 -9.21
CA HIS A 33 -8.12 -21.46 -9.86
C HIS A 33 -9.37 -21.16 -9.01
N LYS A 34 -9.22 -21.15 -7.68
CA LYS A 34 -10.24 -20.83 -6.67
C LYS A 34 -10.46 -19.31 -6.57
N TYR A 35 -9.38 -18.54 -6.67
CA TYR A 35 -9.36 -17.08 -6.53
C TYR A 35 -8.42 -16.46 -7.53
N THR A 36 -8.67 -15.22 -7.92
CA THR A 36 -7.71 -14.43 -8.70
C THR A 36 -6.89 -13.50 -7.81
N GLN A 37 -5.69 -13.11 -8.26
CA GLN A 37 -4.86 -12.14 -7.55
C GLN A 37 -5.57 -10.78 -7.35
N PRO A 38 -6.31 -10.25 -8.35
CA PRO A 38 -7.11 -9.05 -8.14
C PRO A 38 -8.16 -9.17 -7.03
N GLN A 39 -8.82 -10.33 -6.92
CA GLN A 39 -9.78 -10.59 -5.85
C GLN A 39 -9.12 -10.59 -4.47
N LEU A 40 -7.99 -11.29 -4.35
CA LEU A 40 -7.23 -11.33 -3.10
C LEU A 40 -6.72 -9.92 -2.72
N PHE A 41 -6.29 -9.12 -3.69
CA PHE A 41 -5.90 -7.73 -3.45
C PHE A 41 -7.07 -6.88 -2.91
N ALA A 42 -8.26 -7.00 -3.50
CA ALA A 42 -9.44 -6.29 -3.01
C ALA A 42 -9.77 -6.65 -1.55
N CYS A 43 -9.65 -7.93 -1.17
CA CYS A 43 -9.80 -8.37 0.22
C CYS A 43 -8.74 -7.74 1.14
N LEU A 44 -7.48 -7.61 0.70
CA LEU A 44 -6.42 -6.96 1.48
C LEU A 44 -6.69 -5.46 1.71
N VAL A 45 -7.26 -4.78 0.70
CA VAL A 45 -7.69 -3.38 0.83
C VAL A 45 -8.83 -3.25 1.84
N LEU A 46 -9.83 -4.14 1.78
CA LEU A 46 -10.92 -4.17 2.75
C LEU A 46 -10.41 -4.43 4.17
N LYS A 47 -9.50 -5.39 4.35
CA LYS A 47 -8.82 -5.64 5.63
C LYS A 47 -8.23 -4.36 6.20
N ARG A 48 -7.50 -3.59 5.38
CA ARG A 48 -6.89 -2.33 5.83
C ARG A 48 -7.95 -1.25 6.11
N ARG A 49 -9.01 -1.18 5.29
CA ARG A 49 -10.12 -0.21 5.45
C ARG A 49 -10.85 -0.39 6.78
N PHE A 50 -11.08 -1.63 7.19
CA PHE A 50 -11.72 -1.97 8.47
C PHE A 50 -10.74 -2.04 9.64
N LYS A 51 -9.42 -1.90 9.40
CA LYS A 51 -8.36 -2.05 10.41
C LYS A 51 -8.39 -3.43 11.10
N LEU A 52 -8.68 -4.48 10.34
CA LEU A 52 -8.77 -5.86 10.83
C LEU A 52 -7.46 -6.63 10.58
N ASP A 53 -7.34 -7.76 11.27
CA ASP A 53 -6.37 -8.80 10.95
C ASP A 53 -6.90 -9.73 9.84
N TYR A 54 -6.13 -10.78 9.51
CA TYR A 54 -6.53 -11.70 8.42
C TYR A 54 -7.75 -12.55 8.77
N ARG A 55 -7.96 -12.88 10.05
CA ARG A 55 -9.11 -13.68 10.49
C ARG A 55 -10.38 -12.83 10.57
N GLY A 56 -10.26 -11.58 11.01
CA GLY A 56 -11.37 -10.63 11.07
C GLY A 56 -11.93 -10.34 9.68
N ILE A 57 -11.09 -10.13 8.66
CA ILE A 57 -11.62 -9.92 7.30
C ILE A 57 -12.29 -11.17 6.72
N THR A 58 -11.82 -12.37 7.04
CA THR A 58 -12.50 -13.60 6.58
C THR A 58 -13.87 -13.76 7.23
N ALA A 59 -14.00 -13.49 8.53
CA ALA A 59 -15.29 -13.48 9.21
C ALA A 59 -16.27 -12.47 8.59
N ILE A 60 -15.81 -11.24 8.31
CA ILE A 60 -16.66 -10.23 7.63
C ILE A 60 -17.10 -10.68 6.23
N LEU A 61 -16.25 -11.42 5.50
CA LEU A 61 -16.61 -11.93 4.17
C LEU A 61 -17.60 -13.10 4.26
N ASP A 62 -17.49 -13.94 5.29
CA ASP A 62 -18.45 -15.02 5.58
C ASP A 62 -19.83 -14.44 5.94
N ASP A 63 -19.85 -13.40 6.77
CA ASP A 63 -21.10 -12.72 7.18
C ASP A 63 -21.73 -11.86 6.08
N TRP A 64 -20.99 -11.55 5.01
CA TRP A 64 -21.45 -10.66 3.93
C TRP A 64 -21.38 -11.28 2.51
N PRO A 65 -22.26 -12.25 2.19
CA PRO A 65 -22.24 -12.93 0.89
C PRO A 65 -22.41 -12.00 -0.32
N THR A 66 -23.20 -10.92 -0.19
CA THR A 66 -23.41 -9.96 -1.30
C THR A 66 -22.15 -9.17 -1.65
N LEU A 67 -21.24 -8.95 -0.69
CA LEU A 67 -19.93 -8.38 -0.96
C LEU A 67 -19.04 -9.39 -1.68
N CYS A 68 -19.05 -10.66 -1.26
CA CYS A 68 -18.34 -11.74 -1.94
C CYS A 68 -18.77 -11.89 -3.40
N GLN A 69 -20.08 -11.88 -3.66
CA GLN A 69 -20.64 -11.87 -5.02
C GLN A 69 -20.18 -10.65 -5.82
N THR A 70 -20.18 -9.46 -5.21
CA THR A 70 -19.69 -8.23 -5.87
C THR A 70 -18.22 -8.35 -6.28
N LEU A 71 -17.39 -9.05 -5.50
CA LEU A 71 -15.99 -9.31 -5.81
C LEU A 71 -15.79 -10.50 -6.77
N GLY A 72 -16.85 -11.25 -7.07
CA GLY A 72 -16.80 -12.48 -7.86
C GLY A 72 -16.13 -13.65 -7.13
N LEU A 73 -16.10 -13.62 -5.79
CA LEU A 73 -15.57 -14.71 -4.98
C LEU A 73 -16.58 -15.87 -4.97
N LYS A 74 -16.15 -17.06 -5.41
CA LYS A 74 -16.95 -18.30 -5.33
C LYS A 74 -17.02 -18.88 -3.93
N GLN A 75 -15.99 -18.63 -3.13
CA GLN A 75 -15.85 -19.06 -1.74
C GLN A 75 -15.03 -18.00 -0.98
N VAL A 76 -15.07 -18.01 0.35
CA VAL A 76 -14.28 -17.08 1.15
C VAL A 76 -12.84 -17.59 1.25
N PRO A 77 -11.82 -16.77 0.92
CA PRO A 77 -10.43 -17.17 1.05
C PRO A 77 -10.06 -17.43 2.51
N HIS A 78 -9.41 -18.56 2.79
CA HIS A 78 -8.87 -18.82 4.12
C HIS A 78 -7.84 -17.73 4.52
N TYR A 79 -7.74 -17.38 5.81
CA TYR A 79 -6.90 -16.27 6.28
C TYR A 79 -5.42 -16.41 5.86
N THR A 80 -4.88 -17.63 5.83
CA THR A 80 -3.51 -17.89 5.33
C THR A 80 -3.36 -17.62 3.83
N THR A 81 -4.43 -17.74 3.05
CA THR A 81 -4.44 -17.39 1.62
C THR A 81 -4.23 -15.89 1.46
N LEU A 82 -4.92 -15.07 2.27
CA LEU A 82 -4.75 -13.62 2.26
C LEU A 82 -3.35 -13.22 2.77
N GLN A 83 -2.84 -13.88 3.81
CA GLN A 83 -1.50 -13.64 4.32
C GLN A 83 -0.41 -13.94 3.27
N LYS A 84 -0.49 -15.09 2.59
CA LYS A 84 0.42 -15.43 1.47
C LYS A 84 0.25 -14.50 0.27
N ALA A 85 -0.99 -14.07 -0.01
CA ALA A 85 -1.25 -13.09 -1.06
C ALA A 85 -0.63 -11.73 -0.74
N ALA A 86 -0.68 -11.28 0.53
CA ALA A 86 -0.06 -10.03 0.95
C ALA A 86 1.45 -10.05 0.71
N GLN A 87 2.13 -11.14 1.10
CA GLN A 87 3.58 -11.31 0.86
C GLN A 87 3.91 -11.25 -0.63
N ARG A 88 3.08 -11.87 -1.48
CA ARG A 88 3.30 -11.89 -2.93
C ARG A 88 2.98 -10.55 -3.60
N LEU A 89 1.90 -9.90 -3.21
CA LEU A 89 1.31 -8.75 -3.93
C LEU A 89 1.79 -7.39 -3.42
N LEU A 90 2.18 -7.28 -2.15
CA LEU A 90 2.60 -6.00 -1.54
C LEU A 90 4.11 -5.77 -1.65
N THR A 91 4.75 -6.35 -2.66
CA THR A 91 6.15 -6.04 -2.98
C THR A 91 6.24 -4.63 -3.57
N LYS A 92 7.40 -3.98 -3.40
CA LYS A 92 7.69 -2.64 -3.95
C LYS A 92 7.29 -2.49 -5.43
N PRO A 93 7.74 -3.34 -6.38
CA PRO A 93 7.43 -3.16 -7.79
C PRO A 93 5.93 -3.32 -8.10
N ILE A 94 5.25 -4.27 -7.46
CA ILE A 94 3.81 -4.48 -7.68
C ILE A 94 3.02 -3.30 -7.13
N THR A 95 3.35 -2.85 -5.93
CA THR A 95 2.65 -1.75 -5.27
C THR A 95 2.86 -0.44 -6.01
N GLN A 96 4.06 -0.19 -6.54
CA GLN A 96 4.33 0.98 -7.40
C GLN A 96 3.47 0.96 -8.67
N ARG A 97 3.31 -0.20 -9.33
CA ARG A 97 2.41 -0.34 -10.49
C ARG A 97 0.95 -0.08 -10.15
N LEU A 98 0.48 -0.59 -9.01
CA LEU A 98 -0.88 -0.37 -8.51
C LEU A 98 -1.12 1.11 -8.17
N LEU A 99 -0.13 1.77 -7.54
CA LEU A 99 -0.18 3.18 -7.20
C LEU A 99 -0.21 4.06 -8.46
N CYS A 100 0.68 3.80 -9.43
CA CYS A 100 0.67 4.49 -10.72
C CYS A 100 -0.69 4.39 -11.39
N ARG A 101 -1.30 3.19 -11.38
CA ARG A 101 -2.63 3.00 -11.95
C ARG A 101 -3.71 3.75 -11.18
N THR A 102 -3.61 3.79 -9.86
CA THR A 102 -4.53 4.54 -9.00
C THR A 102 -4.50 6.02 -9.40
N ASN A 103 -3.31 6.62 -9.52
CA ASN A 103 -3.15 8.01 -9.92
C ASN A 103 -3.70 8.31 -11.32
N GLN A 104 -3.44 7.43 -12.30
CA GLN A 104 -3.98 7.57 -13.66
C GLN A 104 -5.52 7.53 -13.70
N ARG A 105 -6.16 6.78 -12.80
CA ARG A 105 -7.63 6.70 -12.78
C ARG A 105 -8.30 7.91 -12.13
N LEU A 106 -7.63 8.59 -11.20
CA LEU A 106 -8.19 9.76 -10.52
C LEU A 106 -8.38 10.95 -11.46
N ASP A 107 -7.55 11.07 -12.50
CA ASP A 107 -7.61 12.17 -13.47
C ASP A 107 -8.71 11.97 -14.54
N GLY A 108 -9.46 10.86 -14.49
CA GLY A 108 -10.52 10.49 -15.45
C GLY A 108 -10.03 10.16 -16.87
N ARG A 109 -8.81 10.56 -17.21
CA ARG A 109 -8.17 10.38 -18.51
C ARG A 109 -7.24 9.17 -18.45
N ARG A 110 -7.65 8.05 -19.06
CA ARG A 110 -6.96 6.75 -18.98
C ARG A 110 -5.45 6.77 -19.32
N GLN A 111 -4.99 7.78 -20.06
CA GLN A 111 -3.64 7.88 -20.61
C GLN A 111 -2.92 9.20 -20.22
N SER A 112 -3.54 10.08 -19.43
CA SER A 112 -2.90 11.34 -19.02
C SER A 112 -2.19 11.18 -17.67
N ARG A 113 -1.09 11.92 -17.51
CA ARG A 113 -0.51 12.15 -16.18
C ARG A 113 -1.43 13.08 -15.40
N ARG A 114 -1.74 12.71 -14.17
CA ARG A 114 -2.49 13.55 -13.24
C ARG A 114 -1.68 14.80 -12.92
N LYS A 115 -2.27 15.98 -13.09
CA LYS A 115 -1.60 17.23 -12.69
C LYS A 115 -1.72 17.42 -11.18
N VAL A 116 -0.59 17.57 -10.49
CA VAL A 116 -0.52 17.84 -9.06
C VAL A 116 0.18 19.18 -8.86
N ARG A 117 -0.57 20.16 -8.33
CA ARG A 117 -0.07 21.52 -8.14
C ARG A 117 1.01 21.58 -7.06
N LEU A 118 0.80 20.90 -5.94
CA LEU A 118 1.71 20.88 -4.82
C LEU A 118 1.69 19.48 -4.18
N ALA A 119 2.84 18.82 -4.20
CA ALA A 119 3.07 17.61 -3.42
C ALA A 119 3.95 17.92 -2.20
N ALA A 120 3.75 17.15 -1.13
CA ALA A 120 4.66 17.12 0.01
C ALA A 120 5.37 15.77 0.04
N ALA A 121 6.67 15.76 0.33
CA ALA A 121 7.45 14.57 0.60
C ALA A 121 7.93 14.57 2.04
N ASP A 122 7.88 13.40 2.66
CA ASP A 122 8.34 13.16 4.02
C ASP A 122 8.79 11.70 4.14
N SER A 123 9.74 11.44 5.05
CA SER A 123 10.28 10.11 5.28
C SER A 123 10.15 9.71 6.75
N THR A 124 9.91 8.43 6.98
CA THR A 124 9.76 7.89 8.33
C THR A 124 10.50 6.58 8.50
N GLY A 125 11.23 6.47 9.60
CA GLY A 125 11.86 5.23 10.04
C GLY A 125 10.84 4.31 10.69
N MET A 126 10.91 3.02 10.35
CA MET A 126 10.10 1.96 10.93
C MET A 126 11.00 1.05 11.79
N GLU A 127 10.46 0.54 12.89
CA GLU A 127 11.15 -0.46 13.69
C GLU A 127 11.03 -1.84 13.02
N ALA A 128 12.17 -2.47 12.72
CA ALA A 128 12.21 -3.79 12.07
C ALA A 128 11.93 -4.95 13.04
N GLU A 129 12.20 -4.75 14.33
CA GLU A 129 12.24 -5.83 15.32
C GLU A 129 11.03 -5.79 16.26
N HIS A 130 10.65 -6.95 16.78
CA HIS A 130 9.64 -7.10 17.84
C HIS A 130 10.15 -6.64 19.23
N CYS A 131 11.10 -5.71 19.29
CA CYS A 131 11.50 -5.12 20.55
C CYS A 131 10.45 -4.09 20.98
N SER A 132 9.79 -4.34 22.11
CA SER A 132 8.82 -3.37 22.63
C SER A 132 9.54 -2.09 23.05
N ALA A 133 8.87 -0.93 22.88
CA ALA A 133 9.39 0.35 23.38
C ALA A 133 9.76 0.30 24.88
N TYR A 134 9.02 -0.50 25.66
CA TYR A 134 9.33 -0.79 27.06
C TYR A 134 10.68 -1.50 27.24
N PHE A 135 10.94 -2.55 26.45
CA PHE A 135 12.23 -3.27 26.47
C PHE A 135 13.39 -2.34 26.10
N THR A 136 13.23 -1.55 25.04
CA THR A 136 14.23 -0.56 24.61
C THR A 136 14.53 0.47 25.70
N LYS A 137 13.50 0.99 26.36
CA LYS A 137 13.63 1.94 27.49
C LYS A 137 14.37 1.33 28.69
N ARG A 138 14.04 0.09 29.07
CA ARG A 138 14.71 -0.63 30.18
C ARG A 138 16.17 -0.97 29.88
N ARG A 139 16.50 -1.28 28.62
CA ARG A 139 17.89 -1.49 28.21
C ARG A 139 18.73 -0.21 28.25
N LYS A 140 18.18 0.91 27.77
CA LYS A 140 18.83 2.23 27.90
C LYS A 140 19.12 2.59 29.37
N GLN A 141 18.20 2.28 30.29
CA GLN A 141 18.38 2.50 31.74
C GLN A 141 19.44 1.59 32.39
N SER A 142 19.73 0.43 31.81
CA SER A 142 20.75 -0.50 32.33
C SER A 142 22.14 -0.27 31.71
N GLY A 143 22.35 0.86 31.02
CA GLY A 143 23.63 1.22 30.41
C GLY A 143 24.02 0.38 29.19
N LYS A 144 23.12 -0.47 28.69
CA LYS A 144 23.35 -1.31 27.50
C LYS A 144 22.72 -0.66 26.27
N THR A 145 23.52 -0.35 25.26
CA THR A 145 23.05 0.20 23.98
C THR A 145 22.19 -0.82 23.25
N VAL A 146 21.00 -0.39 22.81
CA VAL A 146 20.19 -1.17 21.86
C VAL A 146 20.74 -0.90 20.46
N ILE A 147 21.37 -1.90 19.87
CA ILE A 147 21.89 -1.83 18.51
C ILE A 147 20.79 -2.34 17.59
N TYR A 148 20.21 -1.43 16.81
CA TYR A 148 19.35 -1.82 15.71
C TYR A 148 20.23 -2.21 14.53
N SER A 149 19.95 -3.38 13.94
CA SER A 149 20.69 -3.89 12.78
C SER A 149 20.00 -3.54 11.46
N HIS A 150 18.68 -3.28 11.51
CA HIS A 150 17.84 -3.02 10.36
C HIS A 150 17.03 -1.75 10.60
N PHE A 151 17.14 -0.79 9.68
CA PHE A 151 16.44 0.49 9.76
C PHE A 151 15.54 0.65 8.53
N PRO A 152 14.42 -0.09 8.44
CA PRO A 152 13.50 0.09 7.34
C PRO A 152 12.97 1.52 7.34
N LYS A 153 12.99 2.14 6.18
CA LYS A 153 12.57 3.53 6.00
C LYS A 153 11.57 3.61 4.86
N LEU A 154 10.55 4.44 5.05
CA LEU A 154 9.50 4.70 4.06
C LEU A 154 9.47 6.19 3.78
N ALA A 155 9.80 6.58 2.56
CA ALA A 155 9.55 7.91 2.05
C ALA A 155 8.26 7.90 1.21
N LEU A 156 7.39 8.88 1.44
CA LEU A 156 6.14 9.06 0.72
C LEU A 156 6.10 10.44 0.10
N MET A 157 5.52 10.52 -1.09
CA MET A 157 5.12 11.78 -1.69
C MET A 157 3.62 11.79 -1.86
N VAL A 158 2.97 12.86 -1.40
CA VAL A 158 1.51 12.96 -1.30
C VAL A 158 1.03 14.27 -1.90
N ASP A 159 -0.06 14.22 -2.67
CA ASP A 159 -0.77 15.43 -3.12
C ASP A 159 -1.41 16.13 -1.91
N THR A 160 -1.02 17.39 -1.67
CA THR A 160 -1.51 18.19 -0.54
C THR A 160 -3.00 18.57 -0.64
N GLN A 161 -3.60 18.55 -1.83
CA GLN A 161 -5.01 18.88 -2.02
C GLN A 161 -5.92 17.67 -1.77
N THR A 162 -5.54 16.48 -2.25
CA THR A 162 -6.39 15.28 -2.17
C THR A 162 -5.93 14.27 -1.12
N HIS A 163 -4.73 14.46 -0.57
CA HIS A 163 -4.03 13.49 0.30
C HIS A 163 -3.83 12.11 -0.33
N MET A 164 -3.70 12.06 -1.67
CA MET A 164 -3.46 10.81 -2.38
C MET A 164 -1.96 10.62 -2.55
N ILE A 165 -1.50 9.40 -2.32
CA ILE A 165 -0.09 9.05 -2.47
C ILE A 165 0.28 9.08 -3.97
N CYS A 166 1.29 9.86 -4.31
CA CYS A 166 1.83 10.01 -5.66
C CYS A 166 2.89 8.94 -5.94
N SER A 167 3.82 8.75 -5.01
CA SER A 167 4.85 7.70 -5.03
C SER A 167 5.25 7.27 -3.63
N MET A 168 5.93 6.13 -3.55
CA MET A 168 6.51 5.62 -2.31
C MET A 168 7.89 5.03 -2.59
N LEU A 169 8.78 5.13 -1.62
CA LEU A 169 10.09 4.50 -1.64
C LEU A 169 10.34 3.80 -0.31
N THR A 170 10.66 2.50 -0.38
CA THR A 170 11.12 1.73 0.78
C THR A 170 12.61 1.45 0.66
N THR A 171 13.38 1.76 1.71
CA THR A 171 14.84 1.63 1.79
C THR A 171 15.25 1.01 3.13
N GLN A 172 16.53 0.64 3.25
CA GLN A 172 17.19 0.32 4.52
C GLN A 172 18.16 1.45 4.85
N GLY A 173 18.07 1.98 6.06
CA GLY A 173 18.92 3.04 6.58
C GLY A 173 20.06 2.52 7.46
N PRO A 174 20.75 3.42 8.18
CA PRO A 174 20.51 4.87 8.20
C PRO A 174 20.95 5.53 6.88
N LYS A 175 20.09 6.38 6.29
CA LYS A 175 20.34 7.07 5.01
C LYS A 175 19.69 8.45 5.03
N VAL A 176 20.41 9.45 4.49
CA VAL A 176 19.98 10.86 4.37
C VAL A 176 18.90 11.00 3.30
N ASP A 177 17.93 11.89 3.50
CA ASP A 177 16.72 12.01 2.67
C ASP A 177 17.03 12.55 1.27
N VAL A 178 18.08 13.38 1.14
CA VAL A 178 18.58 13.88 -0.14
C VAL A 178 18.81 12.75 -1.16
N GLN A 179 19.27 11.58 -0.71
CA GLN A 179 19.53 10.43 -1.58
C GLN A 179 18.28 9.60 -1.92
N GLU A 180 17.11 9.99 -1.41
CA GLU A 180 15.83 9.31 -1.60
C GLU A 180 14.86 10.13 -2.46
N LEU A 181 15.09 11.43 -2.60
CA LEU A 181 14.25 12.35 -3.35
C LEU A 181 14.13 11.98 -4.84
N GLU A 182 15.26 11.78 -5.52
CA GLU A 182 15.27 11.41 -6.94
C GLU A 182 14.56 10.05 -7.19
N PRO A 183 14.88 8.95 -6.47
CA PRO A 183 14.13 7.71 -6.59
C PRO A 183 12.63 7.84 -6.27
N LEU A 184 12.26 8.74 -5.36
CA LEU A 184 10.86 9.01 -5.03
C LEU A 184 10.14 9.74 -6.17
N LEU A 185 10.81 10.69 -6.82
CA LEU A 185 10.30 11.39 -8.01
C LEU A 185 10.11 10.42 -9.18
N ASP A 186 11.13 9.59 -9.48
CA ASP A 186 11.06 8.54 -10.51
C ASP A 186 9.84 7.63 -10.31
N GLY A 187 9.50 7.38 -9.04
CA GLY A 187 8.33 6.62 -8.64
C GLY A 187 6.99 7.12 -9.19
N CYS A 188 6.88 8.42 -9.50
CA CYS A 188 5.63 9.06 -9.93
C CYS A 188 5.60 9.51 -11.40
N VAL A 189 6.75 9.62 -12.08
CA VAL A 189 6.87 10.25 -13.42
C VAL A 189 5.89 9.65 -14.45
N GLY A 190 5.64 8.34 -14.38
CA GLY A 190 4.71 7.65 -15.29
C GLY A 190 3.22 7.91 -15.05
N SER A 191 2.85 8.59 -13.95
CA SER A 191 1.44 8.76 -13.56
C SER A 191 1.06 10.17 -13.10
N VAL A 192 2.03 10.99 -12.69
CA VAL A 192 1.82 12.32 -12.14
C VAL A 192 2.73 13.33 -12.84
N CYS A 193 2.20 14.53 -13.07
CA CYS A 193 2.94 15.71 -13.48
C CYS A 193 2.92 16.70 -12.30
N LEU A 194 4.07 16.90 -11.67
CA LEU A 194 4.25 17.75 -10.50
C LEU A 194 4.63 19.17 -10.92
N HIS A 195 4.01 20.18 -10.32
CA HIS A 195 4.41 21.58 -10.48
C HIS A 195 5.35 22.04 -9.37
N HIS A 196 5.00 21.75 -8.11
CA HIS A 196 5.80 22.10 -6.95
C HIS A 196 5.90 20.91 -6.00
N LEU A 197 7.06 20.79 -5.35
CA LEU A 197 7.34 19.82 -4.30
C LEU A 197 7.81 20.57 -3.05
N LEU A 198 7.19 20.26 -1.91
CA LEU A 198 7.61 20.69 -0.60
C LEU A 198 8.24 19.51 0.12
N ALA A 199 9.49 19.68 0.54
CA ALA A 199 10.23 18.72 1.35
C ALA A 199 10.96 19.50 2.44
N ASP A 200 11.24 18.86 3.58
CA ASP A 200 12.11 19.43 4.59
C ASP A 200 13.58 19.32 4.16
N ALA A 201 14.48 19.86 4.97
CA ALA A 201 15.92 19.93 4.69
C ALA A 201 16.69 18.67 5.13
N GLY A 202 15.99 17.56 5.40
CA GLY A 202 16.56 16.32 5.94
C GLY A 202 17.48 15.54 4.99
#